data_AF-A0A1J0KSQ2-F1
#
_entry.id   AF-A0A1J0KSQ2-F1
#
_cell.length_a   1.000
_cell.length_b   1.000
_cell.length_c   1.000
_cell.angle_alpha   90.00
_cell.angle_beta   90.00
_cell.angle_gamma   90.00
#
_symmetry.space_group_name_H-M   'P 1'
#
loop_
_entity.id
_entity.type
_entity.pdbx_description
1 polymer ?
#
loop_
_entity_poly.entity_id
_entity_poly.type
_entity_poly.pdbx_seq_one_letter_code
_entity_poly.pdbx_strand_id
1 'polypeptide(L)'
;MSKRFIDKSRNIRKKLRQNIKNEIIKEYYNKGRLFTTNHYVTPESWWIDIYFLGKDKATFYSCALTTCRMIIQDKASDLAYAEAENIVPYNSELEGYDLINKHNGLSQLEFRNQAYKKFDGLTRFEWCQKREQELLKHVDTTEYIKLDYSYSYAVGMHASINRILNTDSINQFIIDFIKNDEKAYTDNKVISLDNTYIPNQMLNFKTEEESTAYHIKNSSIATREAPKFILDILKIR
;
A
#
# COMPACT_ATOMS: atom_id res chain seq x y z
N MET A 1 7.78 28.56 0.92
CA MET A 1 7.12 27.34 0.37
C MET A 1 7.93 26.84 -0.83
N SER A 2 8.27 25.55 -0.89
CA SER A 2 8.95 24.97 -2.06
C SER A 2 8.00 24.94 -3.25
N LYS A 3 8.47 25.29 -4.46
CA LYS A 3 7.66 25.20 -5.69
C LYS A 3 7.19 23.75 -5.91
N ARG A 4 5.93 23.55 -6.33
CA ARG A 4 5.41 22.24 -6.76
C ARG A 4 6.28 21.67 -7.87
N PHE A 5 6.37 20.35 -7.97
CA PHE A 5 7.25 19.65 -8.91
C PHE A 5 6.97 20.11 -10.35
N ILE A 6 5.69 20.13 -10.74
CA ILE A 6 5.22 20.53 -12.07
C ILE A 6 5.57 21.99 -12.41
N ASP A 7 5.65 22.87 -11.41
CA ASP A 7 6.02 24.29 -11.58
C ASP A 7 7.54 24.51 -11.65
N LYS A 8 8.34 23.47 -11.39
CA LYS A 8 9.80 23.57 -11.53
C LYS A 8 10.19 23.60 -13.00
N SER A 9 11.30 24.29 -13.28
CA SER A 9 11.87 24.30 -14.64
C SER A 9 12.18 22.88 -15.11
N ARG A 10 12.06 22.67 -16.42
CA ARG A 10 12.29 21.35 -17.03
C ARG A 10 13.68 20.78 -16.69
N ASN A 11 14.70 21.62 -16.57
CA ASN A 11 16.05 21.19 -16.22
C ASN A 11 16.15 20.67 -14.79
N ILE A 12 15.45 21.31 -13.83
CA ILE A 12 15.40 20.84 -12.45
C ILE A 12 14.68 19.50 -12.38
N ARG A 13 13.53 19.38 -13.04
CA ARG A 13 12.77 18.11 -13.11
C ARG A 13 13.58 16.97 -13.73
N LYS A 14 14.30 17.24 -14.83
CA LYS A 14 15.26 16.28 -15.44
C LYS A 14 16.33 15.81 -14.47
N LYS A 15 16.92 16.71 -13.68
CA LYS A 15 17.96 16.37 -12.70
C LYS A 15 17.41 15.44 -11.61
N LEU A 16 16.23 15.75 -11.06
CA LEU A 16 15.58 14.90 -10.06
C LEU A 16 15.24 13.53 -10.63
N ARG A 17 14.65 13.48 -11.83
CA ARG A 17 14.35 12.23 -12.54
C ARG A 17 15.60 11.40 -12.79
N GLN A 18 16.74 12.02 -13.11
CA GLN A 18 17.98 11.30 -13.38
C GLN A 18 18.51 10.55 -12.15
N ASN A 19 18.35 11.12 -10.95
CA ASN A 19 18.73 10.44 -9.71
C ASN A 19 17.88 9.18 -9.50
N ILE A 20 16.55 9.33 -9.55
CA ILE A 20 15.60 8.21 -9.42
C ILE A 20 15.83 7.16 -10.50
N LYS A 21 16.08 7.58 -11.75
CA LYS A 21 16.40 6.68 -12.84
C LYS A 21 17.62 5.80 -12.53
N ASN A 22 18.68 6.37 -11.96
CA ASN A 22 19.89 5.61 -11.64
C ASN A 22 19.63 4.56 -10.55
N GLU A 23 18.77 4.87 -9.57
CA GLU A 23 18.33 3.91 -8.55
C GLU A 23 17.51 2.78 -9.18
N ILE A 24 16.55 3.12 -10.04
CA ILE A 24 15.73 2.12 -10.74
C ILE A 24 16.58 1.22 -11.63
N ILE A 25 17.59 1.75 -12.32
CA ILE A 25 18.51 0.91 -13.12
C ILE A 25 19.22 -0.12 -12.25
N LYS A 26 19.67 0.25 -11.04
CA LYS A 26 20.29 -0.69 -10.11
C LYS A 26 19.28 -1.75 -9.65
N GLU A 27 18.08 -1.34 -9.27
CA GLU A 27 17.01 -2.26 -8.87
C GLU A 27 16.58 -3.18 -10.03
N TYR A 28 16.62 -2.70 -11.28
CA TYR A 28 16.36 -3.51 -12.47
C TYR A 28 17.42 -4.61 -12.65
N TYR A 29 18.71 -4.27 -12.61
CA TYR A 29 19.75 -5.28 -12.79
C TYR A 29 19.81 -6.31 -11.65
N ASN A 30 19.50 -5.90 -10.42
CA ASN A 30 19.56 -6.78 -9.27
C ASN A 30 18.29 -7.63 -9.09
N LYS A 31 17.12 -7.07 -9.41
CA LYS A 31 15.82 -7.64 -9.04
C LYS A 31 14.77 -7.54 -10.15
N GLY A 32 15.12 -7.05 -11.34
CA GLY A 32 14.19 -6.85 -12.46
C GLY A 32 13.10 -5.81 -12.19
N ARG A 33 13.24 -4.96 -11.18
CA ARG A 33 12.22 -3.97 -10.81
C ARG A 33 12.24 -2.76 -11.74
N LEU A 34 11.05 -2.30 -12.11
CA LEU A 34 10.81 -1.05 -12.86
C LEU A 34 10.61 0.16 -11.95
N PHE A 35 10.87 -0.03 -10.66
CA PHE A 35 10.68 0.94 -9.60
C PHE A 35 11.79 0.83 -8.56
N THR A 36 11.91 1.85 -7.72
CA THR A 36 12.70 1.83 -6.50
C THR A 36 11.79 2.11 -5.30
N THR A 37 12.16 1.63 -4.13
CA THR A 37 11.39 1.76 -2.90
C THR A 37 12.32 1.63 -1.69
N ASN A 38 11.92 2.25 -0.57
CA ASN A 38 12.57 2.06 0.72
C ASN A 38 11.90 0.95 1.55
N HIS A 39 10.84 0.33 1.03
CA HIS A 39 10.09 -0.72 1.69
C HIS A 39 10.57 -2.10 1.23
N TYR A 40 10.38 -3.10 2.10
CA TYR A 40 10.49 -4.49 1.67
C TYR A 40 9.30 -4.83 0.76
N VAL A 41 9.57 -5.46 -0.38
CA VAL A 41 8.52 -5.89 -1.32
C VAL A 41 8.14 -7.31 -0.95
N THR A 42 7.03 -7.48 -0.21
CA THR A 42 6.56 -8.78 0.25
C THR A 42 5.10 -8.99 -0.16
N PRO A 43 4.70 -10.20 -0.59
CA PRO A 43 3.32 -10.49 -0.99
C PRO A 43 2.28 -10.18 0.09
N GLU A 44 2.68 -10.17 1.36
CA GLU A 44 1.86 -9.91 2.53
C GLU A 44 1.66 -8.42 2.79
N SER A 45 2.47 -7.54 2.21
CA SER A 45 2.32 -6.10 2.34
C SER A 45 0.97 -5.64 1.79
N TRP A 46 0.31 -4.76 2.54
CA TRP A 46 -0.98 -4.18 2.15
C TRP A 46 -0.85 -2.87 1.38
N TRP A 47 0.29 -2.20 1.56
CA TRP A 47 0.66 -0.97 0.89
C TRP A 47 2.17 -0.91 0.65
N ILE A 48 2.59 -0.08 -0.29
CA ILE A 48 3.98 0.20 -0.59
C ILE A 48 4.14 1.57 -1.24
N ASP A 49 5.15 2.33 -0.81
CA ASP A 49 5.57 3.52 -1.56
C ASP A 49 6.62 3.16 -2.60
N ILE A 50 6.37 3.52 -3.85
CA ILE A 50 7.29 3.26 -4.97
C ILE A 50 7.56 4.53 -5.76
N TYR A 51 8.73 4.56 -6.39
CA TYR A 51 9.09 5.56 -7.39
C TYR A 51 9.34 4.89 -8.73
N PHE A 52 8.72 5.41 -9.79
CA PHE A 52 8.92 4.91 -11.15
C PHE A 52 8.90 6.05 -12.18
N LEU A 53 9.48 5.80 -13.36
CA LEU A 53 9.65 6.82 -14.39
C LEU A 53 8.41 6.93 -15.27
N GLY A 54 8.08 8.16 -15.69
CA GLY A 54 7.16 8.39 -16.79
C GLY A 54 7.82 8.31 -18.17
N LYS A 55 6.98 8.29 -19.22
CA LYS A 55 7.33 8.34 -20.65
C LYS A 55 8.18 9.55 -20.96
N ASP A 56 7.82 10.70 -20.41
CA ASP A 56 8.55 11.93 -20.67
C ASP A 56 9.93 11.92 -19.97
N LYS A 57 10.87 12.70 -20.51
CA LYS A 57 12.26 12.75 -20.01
C LYS A 57 12.43 13.60 -18.74
N ALA A 58 11.36 14.06 -18.10
CA ALA A 58 11.38 14.98 -16.95
C ALA A 58 10.45 14.56 -15.79
N THR A 59 9.55 13.62 -15.98
CA THR A 59 8.53 13.20 -15.02
C THR A 59 8.88 11.84 -14.44
N PHE A 60 8.61 11.71 -13.15
CA PHE A 60 8.59 10.46 -12.41
C PHE A 60 7.50 10.58 -11.35
N TYR A 61 7.01 9.43 -10.92
CA TYR A 61 5.89 9.31 -10.01
C TYR A 61 6.38 8.88 -8.63
N SER A 62 5.78 9.44 -7.59
CA SER A 62 5.85 8.94 -6.21
C SER A 62 4.49 8.37 -5.90
N CYS A 63 4.40 7.05 -5.84
CA CYS A 63 3.14 6.33 -5.76
C CYS A 63 3.00 5.63 -4.41
N ALA A 64 1.94 5.96 -3.68
CA ALA A 64 1.42 5.14 -2.59
C ALA A 64 0.47 4.11 -3.20
N LEU A 65 0.96 2.88 -3.35
CA LEU A 65 0.25 1.77 -3.96
C LEU A 65 -0.33 0.87 -2.86
N THR A 66 -1.65 0.69 -2.85
CA THR A 66 -2.33 -0.18 -1.90
C THR A 66 -2.95 -1.38 -2.59
N THR A 67 -3.22 -2.44 -1.83
CA THR A 67 -4.08 -3.52 -2.29
C THR A 67 -5.54 -3.11 -2.13
N CYS A 68 -6.41 -3.58 -3.04
CA CYS A 68 -7.85 -3.45 -2.88
C CYS A 68 -8.31 -4.07 -1.55
N ARG A 69 -7.69 -5.17 -1.12
CA ARG A 69 -7.91 -5.79 0.20
C ARG A 69 -7.76 -4.80 1.35
N MET A 70 -6.68 -4.00 1.37
CA MET A 70 -6.47 -3.00 2.42
C MET A 70 -7.64 -2.02 2.48
N ILE A 71 -8.08 -1.53 1.32
CA ILE A 71 -9.18 -0.57 1.24
C ILE A 71 -10.50 -1.17 1.73
N ILE A 72 -10.80 -2.42 1.35
CA ILE A 72 -11.98 -3.14 1.85
C ILE A 72 -11.90 -3.26 3.39
N GLN A 73 -10.74 -3.66 3.91
CA GLN A 73 -10.54 -3.88 5.34
C GLN A 73 -10.64 -2.58 6.14
N ASP A 74 -9.97 -1.51 5.69
CA ASP A 74 -10.07 -0.18 6.30
C ASP A 74 -11.53 0.30 6.28
N LYS A 75 -12.25 0.12 5.17
CA LYS A 75 -13.65 0.53 5.06
C LYS A 75 -14.59 -0.28 5.96
N ALA A 76 -14.39 -1.59 6.04
CA ALA A 76 -15.15 -2.47 6.92
C ALA A 76 -14.89 -2.10 8.39
N SER A 77 -13.65 -1.77 8.73
CA SER A 77 -13.27 -1.34 10.08
C SER A 77 -13.93 0.00 10.43
N ASP A 78 -13.81 1.01 9.57
CA ASP A 78 -14.46 2.31 9.78
C ASP A 78 -15.98 2.18 10.00
N LEU A 79 -16.64 1.33 9.20
CA LEU A 79 -18.07 1.06 9.33
C LEU A 79 -18.40 0.35 10.64
N ALA A 80 -17.65 -0.70 10.99
CA ALA A 80 -17.85 -1.43 12.23
C ALA A 80 -17.66 -0.51 13.45
N TYR A 81 -16.60 0.29 13.49
CA TYR A 81 -16.37 1.24 14.59
C TYR A 81 -17.45 2.33 14.65
N ALA A 82 -17.89 2.86 13.51
CA ALA A 82 -18.99 3.82 13.48
C ALA A 82 -20.31 3.21 13.97
N GLU A 83 -20.63 1.96 13.59
CA GLU A 83 -21.80 1.25 14.12
C GLU A 83 -21.68 1.01 15.63
N ALA A 84 -20.50 0.57 16.10
CA ALA A 84 -20.24 0.34 17.52
C ALA A 84 -20.47 1.61 18.34
N GLU A 85 -19.98 2.76 17.87
CA GLU A 85 -20.14 4.08 18.51
C GLU A 85 -21.62 4.45 18.68
N ASN A 86 -22.46 4.10 17.70
CA ASN A 86 -23.90 4.36 17.77
C ASN A 86 -24.63 3.44 18.77
N ILE A 87 -24.16 2.20 18.97
CA ILE A 87 -24.78 1.23 19.89
C ILE A 87 -24.37 1.51 21.35
N VAL A 88 -23.07 1.71 21.55
CA VAL A 88 -22.43 2.09 22.81
C VAL A 88 -21.40 3.17 22.47
N PRO A 89 -21.55 4.42 22.90
CA PRO A 89 -20.51 5.43 22.71
C PRO A 89 -19.21 5.06 23.42
N TYR A 90 -18.07 5.38 22.81
CA TYR A 90 -16.76 5.08 23.39
C TYR A 90 -16.60 5.78 24.74
N ASN A 91 -16.16 5.03 25.76
CA ASN A 91 -15.80 5.58 27.05
C ASN A 91 -14.36 5.21 27.42
N SER A 92 -13.47 6.20 27.41
CA SER A 92 -12.05 6.02 27.77
C SER A 92 -11.83 5.49 29.19
N GLU A 93 -12.78 5.70 30.12
CA GLU A 93 -12.69 5.15 31.47
C GLU A 93 -12.92 3.63 31.49
N LEU A 94 -13.69 3.09 30.54
CA LEU A 94 -14.04 1.67 30.48
C LEU A 94 -13.25 0.89 29.42
N GLU A 95 -12.81 1.57 28.37
CA GLU A 95 -12.26 0.98 27.14
C GLU A 95 -10.91 1.60 26.75
N GLY A 96 -10.37 2.48 27.60
CA GLY A 96 -9.06 3.09 27.42
C GLY A 96 -7.92 2.13 27.77
N TYR A 97 -6.74 2.72 27.94
CA TYR A 97 -5.56 2.00 28.38
C TYR A 97 -4.97 2.64 29.64
N ASP A 98 -4.38 1.80 30.48
CA ASP A 98 -3.58 2.21 31.62
C ASP A 98 -2.09 2.08 31.30
N LEU A 99 -1.31 3.04 31.79
CA LEU A 99 0.15 3.05 31.72
C LEU A 99 0.70 2.43 33.00
N ILE A 100 1.21 1.20 32.94
CA ILE A 100 1.46 0.40 34.15
C ILE A 100 2.92 0.38 34.58
N ASN A 101 3.86 0.70 33.69
CA ASN A 101 5.27 0.77 34.06
C ASN A 101 6.04 1.78 33.21
N LYS A 102 6.84 2.62 33.85
CA LYS A 102 7.93 3.40 33.22
C LYS A 102 9.26 2.94 33.81
N HIS A 103 9.68 1.72 33.50
CA HIS A 103 11.04 1.28 33.80
C HIS A 103 11.84 1.16 32.51
N ASN A 104 13.04 1.74 32.52
CA ASN A 104 14.01 1.73 31.41
C ASN A 104 13.57 2.49 30.14
N GLY A 105 12.69 3.48 30.27
CA GLY A 105 12.22 4.29 29.13
C GLY A 105 11.19 3.60 28.23
N LEU A 106 10.79 2.37 28.55
CA LEU A 106 9.70 1.65 27.90
C LEU A 106 8.44 1.76 28.75
N SER A 107 7.30 1.98 28.09
CA SER A 107 5.98 2.05 28.72
C SER A 107 5.13 0.84 28.33
N GLN A 108 4.56 0.16 29.32
CA GLN A 108 3.59 -0.91 29.09
C GLN A 108 2.17 -0.34 29.13
N LEU A 109 1.39 -0.66 28.10
CA LEU A 109 -0.03 -0.34 28.02
C LEU A 109 -0.85 -1.58 28.39
N GLU A 110 -1.79 -1.44 29.31
CA GLU A 110 -2.84 -2.45 29.55
C GLU A 110 -4.17 -1.89 29.07
N PHE A 111 -4.83 -2.62 28.16
CA PHE A 111 -6.12 -2.22 27.62
C PHE A 111 -7.23 -2.72 28.53
N ARG A 112 -8.19 -1.84 28.83
CA ARG A 112 -9.38 -2.22 29.57
C ARG A 112 -10.35 -2.96 28.65
N ASN A 113 -10.69 -4.19 29.01
CA ASN A 113 -11.51 -5.10 28.21
C ASN A 113 -12.96 -5.14 28.73
N GLN A 114 -13.65 -4.00 28.74
CA GLN A 114 -15.05 -3.95 29.17
C GLN A 114 -15.96 -4.65 28.15
N ALA A 115 -16.65 -5.69 28.60
CA ALA A 115 -17.71 -6.35 27.85
C ALA A 115 -19.04 -5.59 27.99
N TYR A 116 -19.81 -5.50 26.91
CA TYR A 116 -21.11 -4.81 26.90
C TYR A 116 -22.24 -5.78 26.59
N LYS A 117 -23.32 -5.72 27.39
CA LYS A 117 -24.54 -6.50 27.12
C LYS A 117 -25.14 -6.20 25.74
N LYS A 118 -25.03 -4.95 25.27
CA LYS A 118 -25.48 -4.52 23.94
C LYS A 118 -24.63 -5.09 22.79
N PHE A 119 -23.44 -5.60 23.08
CA PHE A 119 -22.59 -6.34 22.15
C PHE A 119 -22.65 -7.85 22.42
N ASP A 120 -23.76 -8.35 22.98
CA ASP A 120 -23.94 -9.76 23.35
C ASP A 120 -22.85 -10.29 24.31
N GLY A 121 -22.34 -9.43 25.18
CA GLY A 121 -21.29 -9.77 26.13
C GLY A 121 -19.86 -9.73 25.55
N LEU A 122 -19.70 -9.26 24.31
CA LEU A 122 -18.39 -9.00 23.71
C LEU A 122 -17.84 -7.64 24.17
N THR A 123 -16.51 -7.51 24.14
CA THR A 123 -15.86 -6.19 24.14
C THR A 123 -16.14 -5.45 22.85
N ARG A 124 -15.95 -4.13 22.82
CA ARG A 124 -16.07 -3.35 21.57
C ARG A 124 -15.14 -3.89 20.49
N PHE A 125 -13.90 -4.19 20.83
CA PHE A 125 -12.91 -4.70 19.88
C PHE A 125 -13.36 -6.02 19.25
N GLU A 126 -13.79 -6.99 20.05
CA GLU A 126 -14.28 -8.29 19.55
C GLU A 126 -15.55 -8.12 18.70
N TRP A 127 -16.45 -7.23 19.11
CA TRP A 127 -17.65 -6.91 18.35
C TRP A 127 -17.31 -6.29 16.99
N CYS A 128 -16.42 -5.29 16.97
CA CYS A 128 -15.94 -4.66 15.73
C CYS A 128 -15.26 -5.70 14.82
N GLN A 129 -14.37 -6.55 15.35
CA GLN A 129 -13.73 -7.60 14.56
C GLN A 129 -14.74 -8.57 13.93
N LYS A 130 -15.73 -9.02 14.72
CA LYS A 130 -16.80 -9.88 14.18
C LYS A 130 -17.58 -9.16 13.10
N ARG A 131 -17.93 -7.90 13.33
CA ARG A 131 -18.71 -7.08 12.39
C ARG A 131 -17.94 -6.78 11.10
N GLU A 132 -16.65 -6.50 11.19
CA GLU A 132 -15.74 -6.36 10.06
C GLU A 132 -15.79 -7.60 9.18
N GLN A 133 -15.66 -8.81 9.75
CA GLN A 133 -15.72 -10.06 8.98
C GLN A 133 -17.05 -10.28 8.26
N GLU A 134 -18.16 -9.79 8.82
CA GLU A 134 -19.46 -9.80 8.15
C GLU A 134 -19.49 -8.80 6.98
N LEU A 135 -18.99 -7.58 7.21
CA LEU A 135 -18.97 -6.50 6.22
C LEU A 135 -18.05 -6.81 5.03
N LEU A 136 -16.90 -7.47 5.28
CA LEU A 136 -15.96 -7.88 4.23
C LEU A 136 -16.62 -8.71 3.11
N LYS A 137 -17.72 -9.42 3.40
CA LYS A 137 -18.46 -10.24 2.40
C LYS A 137 -19.29 -9.40 1.42
N HIS A 138 -19.49 -8.12 1.72
CA HIS A 138 -20.42 -7.24 1.00
C HIS A 138 -19.76 -6.00 0.40
N VAL A 139 -18.44 -5.84 0.57
CA VAL A 139 -17.71 -4.69 0.07
C VAL A 139 -16.99 -5.06 -1.22
N ASP A 140 -17.51 -4.53 -2.33
CA ASP A 140 -16.80 -4.54 -3.61
C ASP A 140 -15.76 -3.41 -3.62
N THR A 141 -14.58 -3.67 -4.18
CA THR A 141 -13.62 -2.61 -4.50
C THR A 141 -13.14 -2.72 -5.94
N THR A 142 -12.81 -1.55 -6.48
CA THR A 142 -12.26 -1.40 -7.83
C THR A 142 -10.86 -0.82 -7.72
N GLU A 143 -9.99 -1.20 -8.65
CA GLU A 143 -8.69 -0.54 -8.83
C GLU A 143 -8.90 0.93 -9.20
N TYR A 144 -8.06 1.82 -8.68
CA TYR A 144 -8.07 3.24 -9.06
C TYR A 144 -6.66 3.79 -9.19
N ILE A 145 -6.55 4.89 -9.93
CA ILE A 145 -5.36 5.74 -9.97
C ILE A 145 -5.79 7.20 -9.85
N LYS A 146 -5.30 7.87 -8.81
CA LYS A 146 -5.45 9.30 -8.60
C LYS A 146 -4.08 9.96 -8.63
N LEU A 147 -3.94 11.01 -9.43
CA LEU A 147 -2.71 11.80 -9.51
C LEU A 147 -2.82 13.05 -8.63
N ASP A 148 -1.72 13.40 -7.97
CA ASP A 148 -1.57 14.60 -7.15
C ASP A 148 -0.37 15.43 -7.63
N TYR A 149 -0.65 16.65 -8.10
CA TYR A 149 0.35 17.58 -8.62
C TYR A 149 0.80 18.62 -7.58
N SER A 150 0.35 18.51 -6.33
CA SER A 150 0.73 19.41 -5.24
C SER A 150 2.14 19.15 -4.69
N TYR A 151 2.69 17.96 -4.97
CA TYR A 151 3.95 17.50 -4.42
C TYR A 151 5.13 18.32 -4.95
N SER A 152 6.10 18.63 -4.09
CA SER A 152 7.26 19.45 -4.48
C SER A 152 8.41 18.66 -5.11
N TYR A 153 8.40 17.33 -5.07
CA TYR A 153 9.55 16.50 -5.45
C TYR A 153 9.28 15.54 -6.61
N ALA A 154 8.03 15.12 -6.82
CA ALA A 154 7.58 14.23 -7.90
C ALA A 154 6.13 14.57 -8.29
N VAL A 155 5.55 13.87 -9.27
CA VAL A 155 4.09 13.77 -9.39
C VAL A 155 3.62 12.72 -8.39
N GLY A 156 2.77 13.11 -7.44
CA GLY A 156 2.16 12.20 -6.48
C GLY A 156 1.15 11.29 -7.18
N MET A 157 1.01 10.07 -6.67
CA MET A 157 0.04 9.09 -7.13
C MET A 157 -0.48 8.29 -5.93
N HIS A 158 -1.79 8.12 -5.89
CA HIS A 158 -2.45 7.14 -5.02
C HIS A 158 -3.12 6.13 -5.93
N ALA A 159 -2.81 4.86 -5.74
CA ALA A 159 -3.35 3.81 -6.58
C ALA A 159 -3.71 2.58 -5.77
N SER A 160 -4.69 1.82 -6.26
CA SER A 160 -5.02 0.50 -5.74
C SER A 160 -4.93 -0.56 -6.83
N ILE A 161 -4.45 -1.75 -6.46
CA ILE A 161 -4.46 -2.93 -7.32
C ILE A 161 -5.17 -4.09 -6.65
N ASN A 162 -5.88 -4.91 -7.42
CA ASN A 162 -6.55 -6.12 -6.95
C ASN A 162 -5.61 -7.33 -7.12
N ARG A 163 -4.38 -7.21 -6.59
CA ARG A 163 -3.30 -8.20 -6.68
C ARG A 163 -2.42 -8.11 -5.43
N ILE A 164 -1.63 -9.14 -5.19
CA ILE A 164 -0.58 -9.11 -4.15
C ILE A 164 0.54 -8.13 -4.52
N LEU A 165 1.20 -7.53 -3.52
CA LEU A 165 2.31 -6.60 -3.74
C LEU A 165 3.64 -7.36 -3.89
N ASN A 166 3.87 -7.89 -5.09
CA ASN A 166 5.18 -8.43 -5.49
C ASN A 166 5.76 -7.68 -6.69
N THR A 167 7.05 -7.88 -6.98
CA THR A 167 7.73 -7.19 -8.08
C THR A 167 7.02 -7.33 -9.42
N ASP A 168 6.54 -8.52 -9.78
CA ASP A 168 5.85 -8.71 -11.07
C ASP A 168 4.52 -7.95 -11.15
N SER A 169 3.73 -7.95 -10.07
CA SER A 169 2.45 -7.23 -10.03
C SER A 169 2.64 -5.72 -10.07
N ILE A 170 3.66 -5.21 -9.37
CA ILE A 170 4.02 -3.79 -9.36
C ILE A 170 4.60 -3.37 -10.73
N ASN A 171 5.49 -4.18 -11.31
CA ASN A 171 6.00 -3.97 -12.66
C ASN A 171 4.86 -3.93 -13.68
N GLN A 172 3.92 -4.87 -13.59
CA GLN A 172 2.76 -4.92 -14.47
C GLN A 172 1.87 -3.68 -14.31
N PHE A 173 1.60 -3.25 -13.08
CA PHE A 173 0.89 -1.99 -12.80
C PHE A 173 1.55 -0.79 -13.49
N ILE A 174 2.88 -0.65 -13.38
CA ILE A 174 3.64 0.43 -14.03
C ILE A 174 3.54 0.34 -15.56
N ILE A 175 3.71 -0.87 -16.10
CA ILE A 175 3.59 -1.13 -17.55
C ILE A 175 2.21 -0.72 -18.06
N ASP A 176 1.15 -1.11 -17.35
CA ASP A 176 -0.23 -0.84 -17.74
C ASP A 176 -0.54 0.65 -17.63
N PHE A 177 -0.11 1.33 -16.57
CA PHE A 177 -0.25 2.77 -16.42
C PHE A 177 0.45 3.55 -17.54
N ILE A 178 1.69 3.16 -17.88
CA ILE A 178 2.43 3.77 -19.00
C ILE A 178 1.72 3.46 -20.33
N LYS A 179 1.30 2.22 -20.59
CA LYS A 179 0.57 1.90 -21.83
C LYS A 179 -0.71 2.73 -22.00
N ASN A 180 -1.43 2.99 -20.91
CA ASN A 180 -2.66 3.79 -20.88
C ASN A 180 -2.42 5.31 -20.79
N ASP A 181 -1.32 5.79 -21.36
CA ASP A 181 -0.98 7.22 -21.46
C ASP A 181 -0.92 7.98 -20.13
N GLU A 182 -0.56 7.28 -19.05
CA GLU A 182 -0.33 7.87 -17.73
C GLU A 182 -1.55 8.63 -17.18
N LYS A 183 -2.75 8.16 -17.52
CA LYS A 183 -4.02 8.78 -17.12
C LYS A 183 -4.47 8.26 -15.77
N ALA A 184 -4.97 9.18 -14.94
CA ALA A 184 -5.79 8.84 -13.79
C ALA A 184 -7.07 8.13 -14.27
N TYR A 185 -7.53 7.16 -13.51
CA TYR A 185 -8.86 6.58 -13.66
C TYR A 185 -9.45 6.37 -12.27
N THR A 186 -10.62 6.95 -12.08
CA THR A 186 -11.35 6.93 -10.80
C THR A 186 -12.76 6.36 -10.99
N ASP A 187 -13.08 5.88 -12.20
CA ASP A 187 -14.40 5.37 -12.53
C ASP A 187 -14.63 3.98 -11.91
N ASN A 188 -15.81 3.82 -11.29
CA ASN A 188 -16.37 2.60 -10.69
C ASN A 188 -16.62 1.45 -11.71
N LYS A 189 -15.95 1.44 -12.86
CA LYS A 189 -16.15 0.39 -13.88
C LYS A 189 -15.19 -0.76 -13.63
N VAL A 190 -15.73 -1.70 -12.86
CA VAL A 190 -15.42 -3.12 -12.81
C VAL A 190 -14.69 -3.60 -14.07
N ILE A 191 -13.39 -3.86 -13.95
CA ILE A 191 -12.77 -4.92 -14.75
C ILE A 191 -13.11 -6.20 -14.01
N SER A 192 -14.10 -6.92 -14.51
CA SER A 192 -14.43 -8.26 -14.03
C SER A 192 -13.19 -9.13 -14.22
N LEU A 193 -12.66 -9.62 -13.11
CA LEU A 193 -11.78 -10.76 -13.09
C LEU A 193 -12.46 -11.79 -12.19
N ASP A 194 -13.11 -12.76 -12.83
CA ASP A 194 -13.37 -14.06 -12.21
C ASP A 194 -12.04 -14.57 -11.66
N ASN A 195 -11.81 -14.38 -10.37
CA ASN A 195 -10.91 -15.15 -9.53
C ASN A 195 -11.25 -14.82 -8.09
N THR A 196 -12.02 -15.71 -7.48
CA THR A 196 -12.31 -15.79 -6.05
C THR A 196 -10.99 -15.67 -5.29
N TYR A 197 -10.82 -14.56 -4.56
CA TYR A 197 -9.69 -14.41 -3.66
C TYR A 197 -9.87 -15.36 -2.46
N ILE A 198 -8.92 -16.29 -2.31
CA ILE A 198 -8.74 -17.04 -1.08
C ILE A 198 -7.75 -16.24 -0.23
N PRO A 199 -8.12 -15.79 0.99
CA PRO A 199 -7.20 -15.11 1.87
C PRO A 199 -5.96 -15.96 2.13
N ASN A 200 -4.79 -15.45 1.79
CA ASN A 200 -3.57 -16.01 2.36
C ASN A 200 -3.64 -15.80 3.88
N GLN A 201 -3.55 -16.90 4.63
CA GLN A 201 -3.32 -16.86 6.07
C GLN A 201 -2.06 -16.03 6.31
N MET A 202 -2.08 -15.13 7.30
CA MET A 202 -0.85 -14.47 7.73
C MET A 202 0.18 -15.54 8.10
N LEU A 203 1.39 -15.42 7.54
CA LEU A 203 2.48 -16.32 7.88
C LEU A 203 2.90 -16.04 9.31
N ASN A 204 2.67 -17.02 10.19
CA ASN A 204 3.19 -16.98 11.55
C ASN A 204 4.64 -17.46 11.53
N PHE A 205 5.59 -16.52 11.58
CA PHE A 205 7.00 -16.83 11.78
C PHE A 205 7.24 -17.16 13.26
N LYS A 206 8.01 -18.21 13.54
CA LYS A 206 8.34 -18.58 14.93
C LYS A 206 9.51 -17.76 15.46
N THR A 207 10.34 -17.20 14.58
CA THR A 207 11.51 -16.38 14.94
C THR A 207 11.70 -15.18 14.00
N GLU A 208 12.41 -14.17 14.47
CA GLU A 208 12.80 -12.99 13.68
C GLU A 208 13.79 -13.35 12.54
N GLU A 209 14.64 -14.37 12.76
CA GLU A 209 15.52 -14.92 11.72
C GLU A 209 14.73 -15.62 10.61
N GLU A 210 13.66 -16.36 10.95
CA GLU A 210 12.77 -16.97 9.95
C GLU A 210 12.05 -15.91 9.12
N SER A 211 11.55 -14.86 9.77
CA SER A 211 10.96 -13.70 9.09
C SER A 211 11.98 -13.02 8.18
N THR A 212 13.20 -12.75 8.68
CA THR A 212 14.27 -12.11 7.91
C THR A 212 14.71 -12.96 6.73
N ALA A 213 14.92 -14.26 6.94
CA ALA A 213 15.27 -15.21 5.88
C ALA A 213 14.15 -15.33 4.84
N TYR A 214 12.88 -15.33 5.27
CA TYR A 214 11.73 -15.28 4.38
C TYR A 214 11.73 -13.99 3.55
N HIS A 215 11.94 -12.83 4.15
CA HIS A 215 11.98 -11.54 3.44
C HIS A 215 13.16 -11.42 2.48
N ILE A 216 14.32 -11.99 2.82
CA ILE A 216 15.48 -12.07 1.92
C ILE A 216 15.15 -12.98 0.74
N LYS A 217 14.61 -14.18 1.01
CA LYS A 217 14.27 -15.18 -0.01
C LYS A 217 13.12 -14.74 -0.92
N ASN A 218 12.16 -13.99 -0.39
CA ASN A 218 11.00 -13.47 -1.09
C ASN A 218 11.15 -11.99 -1.46
N SER A 219 12.37 -11.45 -1.42
CA SER A 219 12.69 -10.19 -2.08
C SER A 219 12.46 -10.40 -3.57
N SER A 220 11.23 -10.15 -4.00
CA SER A 220 10.74 -10.67 -5.27
C SER A 220 11.60 -10.13 -6.41
N ILE A 221 12.33 -11.03 -7.06
CA ILE A 221 12.99 -10.78 -8.33
C ILE A 221 11.88 -10.87 -9.38
N ALA A 222 11.90 -9.98 -10.37
CA ALA A 222 10.98 -10.09 -11.49
C ALA A 222 11.22 -11.41 -12.22
N THR A 223 10.14 -12.13 -12.50
CA THR A 223 10.20 -13.36 -13.30
C THR A 223 9.90 -13.09 -14.77
N ARG A 224 9.31 -11.92 -15.06
CA ARG A 224 8.92 -11.50 -16.40
C ARG A 224 9.90 -10.47 -16.95
N GLU A 225 10.28 -10.63 -18.21
CA GLU A 225 11.06 -9.63 -18.92
C GLU A 225 10.27 -8.33 -19.10
N ALA A 226 10.95 -7.20 -18.91
CA ALA A 226 10.36 -5.90 -19.15
C ALA A 226 10.20 -5.65 -20.67
N PRO A 227 9.06 -5.12 -21.12
CA PRO A 227 8.87 -4.77 -22.52
C PRO A 227 9.90 -3.76 -23.02
N LYS A 228 10.32 -3.88 -24.29
CA LYS A 228 11.32 -2.99 -24.90
C LYS A 228 11.05 -1.50 -24.70
N PHE A 229 9.79 -1.05 -24.83
CA PHE A 229 9.44 0.37 -24.66
C PHE A 229 9.73 0.88 -23.23
N ILE A 230 9.68 0.02 -22.21
CA ILE A 230 10.07 0.37 -20.84
C ILE A 230 11.59 0.46 -20.73
N LEU A 231 12.30 -0.49 -21.33
CA LEU A 231 13.77 -0.47 -21.37
C LEU A 231 14.28 0.79 -22.06
N ASP A 232 13.61 1.27 -23.10
CA ASP A 232 13.92 2.53 -23.77
C ASP A 232 13.75 3.76 -22.85
N ILE A 233 12.72 3.77 -22.00
CA ILE A 233 12.51 4.82 -20.97
C ILE A 233 13.67 4.81 -19.96
N LEU A 234 14.09 3.62 -19.54
CA LEU A 234 15.23 3.41 -18.66
C LEU A 234 16.57 3.58 -19.39
N LYS A 235 16.60 3.61 -20.72
CA LYS A 235 17.80 3.51 -21.57
C LYS A 235 18.69 2.32 -21.17
N ILE A 236 18.07 1.20 -20.85
CA ILE A 236 18.75 -0.08 -20.64
C ILE A 236 18.84 -0.75 -22.01
N ARG A 237 20.05 -1.20 -22.37
CA ARG A 237 20.34 -1.88 -23.63
C ARG A 237 20.48 -3.36 -23.38
#